data_AF-A0A853JE65-F1
#
_entry.id   AF-A0A853JE65-F1
#
_cell.length_a   1.000
_cell.length_b   1.000
_cell.length_c   1.000
_cell.angle_alpha   90.00
_cell.angle_beta   90.00
_cell.angle_gamma   90.00
#
_symmetry.space_group_name_H-M   'P 1'
#
loop_
_entity.id
_entity.type
_entity.pdbx_description
1 polymer ?
#
loop_
_entity_poly.entity_id
_entity_poly.type
_entity_poly.pdbx_seq_one_letter_code
_entity_poly.pdbx_strand_id
1 'polypeptide(L)'
;MIDLNHIDDLARRLSGLVPPAMRDSREELQENFKAVLQSGLTKLDLVSREEFEVQRAVLLRTREKLEALEQAVQWLEAELAKQDQQAVVQQH
;
A
#
# COMPACT_ATOMS: atom_id res chain seq x y z
N MET A 1 -5.03 -3.82 6.73
CA MET A 1 -4.58 -4.60 7.89
C MET A 1 -5.60 -5.69 8.10
N ILE A 2 -5.18 -6.92 8.31
CA ILE A 2 -6.13 -7.96 8.68
C ILE A 2 -6.38 -7.79 10.17
N ASP A 3 -7.55 -7.26 10.52
CA ASP A 3 -7.97 -7.18 11.92
C ASP A 3 -8.10 -8.58 12.51
N LEU A 4 -7.68 -8.74 13.76
CA LEU A 4 -7.87 -9.99 14.51
C LEU A 4 -9.37 -10.36 14.58
N ASN A 5 -10.26 -9.36 14.56
CA ASN A 5 -11.70 -9.54 14.46
C ASN A 5 -12.12 -10.27 13.17
N HIS A 6 -11.44 -10.02 12.05
CA HIS A 6 -11.70 -10.73 10.79
C HIS A 6 -11.21 -12.18 10.83
N ILE A 7 -10.13 -12.47 11.56
CA ILE A 7 -9.63 -13.83 11.78
C ILE A 7 -10.62 -14.61 12.66
N ASP A 8 -11.13 -13.98 13.72
CA ASP A 8 -12.13 -14.59 14.60
C ASP A 8 -13.47 -14.85 13.87
N ASP A 9 -13.88 -13.93 12.98
CA ASP A 9 -15.08 -14.14 12.13
C ASP A 9 -14.89 -15.27 11.11
N LEU A 10 -13.70 -15.38 10.50
CA LEU A 10 -13.35 -16.48 9.61
C LEU A 10 -13.36 -17.82 10.35
N ALA A 11 -12.72 -17.88 11.52
CA ALA A 11 -12.72 -19.06 12.38
C ALA A 11 -14.15 -19.45 12.77
N ARG A 12 -15.01 -18.48 13.14
CA ARG A 12 -16.40 -18.74 13.52
C ARG A 12 -17.26 -19.25 12.36
N ARG A 13 -17.05 -18.74 11.13
CA ARG A 13 -17.73 -19.23 9.92
C ARG A 13 -17.30 -20.65 9.56
N LEU A 14 -15.99 -20.94 9.65
CA LEU A 14 -15.45 -22.29 9.43
C LEU A 14 -15.97 -23.28 10.47
N SER A 15 -16.00 -22.89 11.74
CA SER A 15 -16.61 -23.67 12.84
C SER A 15 -18.12 -23.85 12.71
N GLY A 16 -18.79 -23.06 11.87
CA GLY A 16 -20.20 -23.23 11.50
C GLY A 16 -20.45 -24.29 10.42
N LEU A 17 -19.40 -24.68 9.68
CA LEU A 17 -19.44 -25.73 8.65
C LEU A 17 -18.99 -27.10 9.19
N VAL A 18 -18.67 -27.19 10.49
CA VAL A 18 -18.23 -28.43 11.13
C VAL A 18 -19.40 -29.43 11.24
N PRO A 19 -19.24 -30.68 10.76
CA PRO A 19 -20.28 -31.71 10.83
C PRO A 19 -20.77 -31.98 12.26
N PRO A 20 -22.05 -32.36 12.45
CA PRO A 20 -22.62 -32.58 13.78
C PRO A 20 -21.92 -33.67 14.60
N ALA A 21 -21.21 -34.60 13.94
CA ALA A 21 -20.42 -35.66 14.57
C ALA A 21 -19.18 -35.17 15.34
N MET A 22 -18.75 -33.90 15.15
CA MET A 22 -17.57 -33.32 15.80
C MET A 22 -17.92 -32.15 16.72
N ARG A 23 -19.19 -32.04 17.15
CA ARG A 23 -19.67 -30.93 17.99
C ARG A 23 -18.97 -30.84 19.35
N ASP A 24 -18.60 -31.98 19.94
CA ASP A 24 -17.93 -32.03 21.25
C ASP A 24 -16.46 -31.55 21.17
N SER A 25 -15.86 -31.54 19.98
CA SER A 25 -14.50 -31.04 19.70
C SER A 25 -14.49 -29.71 18.95
N ARG A 26 -15.63 -29.04 18.85
CA ARG A 26 -15.78 -27.81 18.05
C ARG A 26 -14.87 -26.68 18.53
N GLU A 27 -14.69 -26.55 19.84
CA GLU A 27 -13.86 -25.53 20.46
C GLU A 27 -12.37 -25.76 20.16
N GLU A 28 -11.90 -27.01 20.28
CA GLU A 28 -10.53 -27.40 19.93
C GLU A 28 -10.24 -27.21 18.43
N LEU A 29 -11.20 -27.55 17.57
CA LEU A 29 -11.09 -27.31 16.13
C LEU A 29 -11.03 -25.82 15.80
N GLN A 30 -11.84 -25.00 16.45
CA GLN A 30 -11.84 -23.55 16.27
C GLN A 30 -10.47 -22.93 16.64
N GLU A 31 -9.91 -23.31 17.79
CA GLU A 31 -8.60 -22.85 18.24
C GLU A 31 -7.50 -23.30 17.27
N ASN A 32 -7.55 -24.54 16.78
CA ASN A 32 -6.59 -25.05 15.81
C ASN A 32 -6.69 -24.31 14.46
N PHE A 33 -7.90 -24.05 13.96
CA PHE A 33 -8.10 -23.24 12.75
C PHE A 33 -7.59 -21.80 12.92
N LYS A 34 -7.84 -21.17 14.07
CA LYS A 34 -7.35 -19.83 14.39
C LYS A 34 -5.82 -19.80 14.38
N ALA A 35 -5.15 -20.76 15.02
CA ALA A 35 -3.70 -20.86 15.05
C ALA A 35 -3.09 -21.07 13.65
N VAL A 36 -3.70 -21.92 12.82
CA VAL A 36 -3.25 -22.16 11.43
C VAL A 36 -3.45 -20.91 10.58
N LEU A 37 -4.58 -20.22 10.69
CA LEU A 37 -4.85 -18.97 9.96
C LEU A 37 -3.90 -17.86 10.38
N GLN A 38 -3.64 -17.69 11.68
CA GLN A 38 -2.67 -16.73 12.20
C GLN A 38 -1.26 -17.04 11.68
N SER A 39 -0.84 -18.31 11.70
CA SER A 39 0.47 -18.73 11.18
C SER A 39 0.58 -18.52 9.65
N GLY A 40 -0.49 -18.82 8.92
CA GLY A 40 -0.57 -18.62 7.46
C GLY A 40 -0.50 -17.14 7.08
N LEU A 41 -1.24 -16.28 7.76
CA LEU A 41 -1.20 -14.83 7.53
C LEU A 41 0.15 -14.22 7.91
N THR A 42 0.78 -14.69 8.99
CA THR A 42 2.12 -14.22 9.38
C THR A 42 3.18 -14.58 8.33
N LYS A 43 2.96 -15.64 7.54
CA LYS A 43 3.83 -16.02 6.41
C LYS A 43 3.54 -15.26 5.12
N LEU A 44 2.39 -14.59 5.02
CA LEU A 44 2.15 -13.64 3.94
C LEU A 44 2.92 -12.37 4.29
N ASP A 45 3.57 -11.75 3.30
CA ASP A 45 4.32 -10.49 3.46
C ASP A 45 3.34 -9.32 3.67
N LEU A 46 2.66 -9.34 4.82
CA LEU A 46 1.58 -8.42 5.15
C LEU A 46 2.20 -7.12 5.64
N VAL A 47 2.20 -6.12 4.78
CA VAL A 47 2.53 -4.75 5.16
C VAL A 47 1.41 -4.20 6.06
N SER A 48 1.78 -3.60 7.20
CA SER A 48 0.79 -3.00 8.09
C SER A 48 0.09 -1.82 7.41
N ARG A 49 -1.11 -1.47 7.87
CA ARG A 49 -1.82 -0.31 7.31
C ARG A 49 -1.01 0.97 7.53
N GLU A 50 -0.34 1.10 8.66
CA GLU A 50 0.49 2.26 8.98
C GLU A 50 1.67 2.39 8.00
N GLU A 51 2.40 1.30 7.74
CA GLU A 51 3.50 1.29 6.77
C GLU A 51 3.01 1.60 5.34
N PHE A 52 1.83 1.09 4.95
CA PHE A 52 1.22 1.43 3.66
C PHE A 52 0.88 2.92 3.56
N GLU A 53 0.30 3.51 4.60
CA GLU A 53 -0.01 4.94 4.64
C GLU A 53 1.27 5.80 4.57
N VAL A 54 2.33 5.39 5.27
CA VAL A 54 3.65 6.04 5.20
C VAL A 54 4.22 5.98 3.78
N GLN A 55 4.21 4.80 3.14
CA GLN A 55 4.67 4.65 1.77
C GLN A 55 3.86 5.50 0.79
N ARG A 56 2.53 5.56 0.96
CA ARG A 56 1.66 6.43 0.15
C ARG A 56 2.03 7.90 0.33
N ALA A 57 2.28 8.35 1.55
CA ALA A 57 2.68 9.73 1.83
C ALA A 57 4.04 10.08 1.20
N VAL A 58 5.00 9.16 1.26
CA VAL A 58 6.31 9.32 0.60
C VAL A 58 6.15 9.43 -0.91
N LEU A 59 5.33 8.58 -1.52
CA LEU A 59 5.03 8.62 -2.96
C LEU A 59 4.37 9.93 -3.37
N LEU A 60 3.37 10.39 -2.60
CA LEU A 60 2.70 11.66 -2.86
C LEU A 60 3.69 12.83 -2.84
N ARG A 61 4.52 12.93 -1.80
CA ARG A 61 5.54 13.97 -1.68
C ARG A 61 6.57 13.92 -2.80
N THR A 62 6.90 12.71 -3.27
CA THR A 62 7.84 12.52 -4.38
C THR A 62 7.24 13.04 -5.68
N ARG A 63 5.94 12.77 -5.92
CA ARG A 63 5.23 13.29 -7.10
C ARG A 63 5.15 14.82 -7.08
N GLU A 64 4.82 15.41 -5.94
CA GLU A 64 4.81 16.88 -5.79
C GLU A 64 6.17 17.50 -6.10
N LYS A 65 7.25 16.91 -5.59
CA LYS A 65 8.63 17.37 -5.88
C LYS A 65 9.00 17.19 -7.35
N LEU A 66 8.55 16.11 -7.98
CA LEU A 66 8.81 15.85 -9.39
C LEU A 66 8.11 16.90 -10.26
N GLU A 67 6.83 17.18 -10.02
CA GLU A 67 6.08 18.21 -10.73
C GLU A 67 6.72 19.59 -10.59
N ALA A 68 7.20 19.95 -9.39
CA ALA A 68 7.91 21.21 -9.18
C ALA A 68 9.24 21.29 -9.95
N LEU A 69 9.99 20.19 -10.03
CA LEU A 69 11.23 20.12 -10.81
C LEU A 69 10.95 20.21 -12.31
N GLU A 70 9.92 19.53 -12.81
CA GLU A 70 9.51 19.61 -14.21
C GLU A 70 9.15 21.04 -14.61
N GLN A 71 8.41 21.75 -13.75
CA GLN A 71 8.09 23.17 -13.98
C GLN A 71 9.34 24.06 -13.99
N ALA A 72 10.27 23.82 -13.06
CA ALA A 72 11.52 24.58 -13.00
C ALA A 72 12.38 24.35 -14.25
N VAL A 73 12.45 23.12 -14.75
CA VAL A 73 13.17 22.78 -15.99
C VAL A 73 12.51 23.47 -17.19
N GLN A 74 11.19 23.37 -17.34
CA GLN A 74 10.48 24.05 -18.45
C GLN A 74 10.69 25.56 -18.43
N TRP A 75 10.69 26.18 -17.24
CA TRP A 75 10.96 27.61 -17.11
C TRP A 75 12.39 27.97 -17.55
N LEU A 76 13.38 27.18 -17.12
CA LEU A 76 14.78 27.38 -17.51
C LEU A 76 14.98 27.19 -19.02
N GLU A 77 14.39 26.14 -19.61
CA GLU A 77 14.43 25.88 -21.05
C GLU A 77 13.81 27.03 -21.85
N ALA A 78 12.67 27.56 -21.38
CA ALA A 78 12.03 28.71 -22.01
C ALA A 78 12.87 29.99 -21.92
N GLU A 79 13.56 30.21 -20.80
CA GLU A 79 14.41 31.39 -20.63
C GLU A 79 15.69 31.31 -21.49
N LEU A 80 16.31 30.14 -21.59
CA LEU A 80 17.43 29.89 -22.50
C LEU A 80 17.03 30.14 -23.96
N ALA A 81 15.86 29.62 -24.38
CA ALA A 81 15.37 29.83 -25.74
C ALA A 81 15.12 31.32 -26.06
N LYS A 82 14.70 32.13 -25.09
CA LYS A 82 14.57 33.59 -25.28
C LYS A 82 15.92 34.28 -25.40
N GLN A 83 16.91 33.87 -24.60
CA GLN A 83 18.27 34.44 -24.67
C GLN A 83 18.90 34.17 -26.03
N ASP A 84 18.75 32.96 -26.56
CA ASP A 84 19.23 32.61 -27.91
C ASP A 84 18.57 33.48 -29.00
N GLN A 85 17.26 33.70 -28.91
CA GLN A 85 16.55 34.56 -29.87
C GLN A 85 16.99 36.03 -29.80
N GLN A 86 17.27 36.55 -28.59
CA GLN A 86 17.76 37.92 -28.42
C GLN A 86 19.19 38.10 -28.96
N ALA A 87 20.05 37.09 -28.83
CA ALA A 87 21.41 37.12 -29.36
C ALA A 87 21.44 37.17 -30.89
N VAL A 88 20.52 36.45 -31.57
CA VAL A 88 20.43 36.47 -33.04
C VAL A 88 19.93 37.82 -33.56
N VAL A 89 19.00 38.48 -32.85
CA VAL A 89 18.45 39.79 -33.26
C VAL A 89 19.45 40.93 -33.08
N GLN A 90 20.40 40.84 -32.15
CA GLN A 90 21.44 41.86 -31.96
C GLN A 90 22.64 41.74 -32.93
N GLN A 91 22.74 40.62 -33.66
CA GLN A 91 23.83 40.36 -34.61
C GLN A 91 23.48 40.68 -36.08
N HIS A 92 22.26 41.13 -36.37
CA HIS A 92 21.84 41.64 -37.69
C HIS A 92 21.48 43.12 -37.58
#